data_AF-A0A8J8DEX2-F1
#
_entry.id   AF-A0A8J8DEX2-F1
#
_cell.length_a   1.000
_cell.length_b   1.000
_cell.length_c   1.000
_cell.angle_alpha   90.00
_cell.angle_beta   90.00
_cell.angle_gamma   90.00
#
_symmetry.space_group_name_H-M   'P 1'
#
loop_
_entity.id
_entity.type
_entity.pdbx_description
1 polymer ?
#
loop_
_entity_poly.entity_id
_entity_poly.type
_entity_poly.pdbx_seq_one_letter_code
_entity_poly.pdbx_strand_id
1 'polypeptide(L)'
;MDGVILGVLAALGSAVSWAASTILVKVGMRDKSPVAANIFRLYAVAVMFAAVFWINGTFSQIAQLSPTLLAVAFVSGLFGFVIGDYFYLNALKMMGVSRTVPITSTYPLWAILWAFLFLGRKISPQVIIGAVLVVTAIVVVRRAEEEERIDPRGFVFALLAPLSWSFAILTMDWLTTSIDVLPLAGIRMMFAAVGVSFFLPKYGAEVRGITLREALLLIGAAVTGLMLGQYLFVYSINKVGSQIAAPVSAVNPIIASALAIALLKEPPNKKILEGLILAVLGVILISTA
;
A
#
# COMPACT_ATOMS: atom_id res chain seq x y z
N MET A 1 8.92 24.73 4.35
CA MET A 1 9.59 23.53 4.89
C MET A 1 8.61 22.64 5.66
N ASP A 2 7.71 23.22 6.45
CA ASP A 2 6.76 22.47 7.30
C ASP A 2 5.87 21.49 6.52
N GLY A 3 5.37 21.87 5.34
CA GLY A 3 4.54 21.00 4.51
C GLY A 3 5.26 19.75 3.99
N VAL A 4 6.55 19.86 3.66
CA VAL A 4 7.36 18.73 3.17
C VAL A 4 7.63 17.75 4.30
N ILE A 5 8.05 18.27 5.46
CA ILE A 5 8.30 17.45 6.65
C ILE A 5 7.04 16.68 7.06
N LEU A 6 5.88 17.35 7.12
CA LEU A 6 4.61 16.71 7.43
C LEU A 6 4.24 15.63 6.40
N GLY A 7 4.48 15.88 5.11
CA GLY A 7 4.26 14.90 4.05
C GLY A 7 5.15 13.67 4.19
N VAL A 8 6.44 13.85 4.46
CA VAL A 8 7.40 12.76 4.69
C VAL A 8 7.04 11.96 5.95
N LEU A 9 6.72 12.64 7.05
CA LEU A 9 6.29 11.99 8.30
C LEU A 9 5.00 11.18 8.09
N ALA A 10 4.06 11.69 7.30
CA ALA A 10 2.85 10.95 6.94
C ALA A 10 3.17 9.73 6.06
N ALA A 11 4.11 9.82 5.11
CA ALA A 11 4.57 8.66 4.34
C ALA A 11 5.22 7.60 5.24
N LEU A 12 6.08 8.00 6.18
CA LEU A 12 6.67 7.08 7.15
C LEU A 12 5.62 6.45 8.07
N GLY A 13 4.65 7.24 8.55
CA GLY A 13 3.51 6.74 9.32
C GLY A 13 2.69 5.73 8.52
N SER A 14 2.46 5.99 7.23
CA SER A 14 1.82 5.02 6.34
C SER A 14 2.63 3.74 6.22
N ALA A 15 3.96 3.82 6.10
CA ALA A 15 4.83 2.66 6.02
C ALA A 15 4.74 1.75 7.27
N VAL A 16 4.71 2.35 8.46
CA VAL A 16 4.47 1.64 9.73
C VAL A 16 3.10 0.95 9.72
N SER A 17 2.06 1.67 9.31
CA SER A 17 0.70 1.16 9.17
C SER A 17 0.62 -0.02 8.20
N TRP A 18 1.28 0.06 7.03
CA TRP A 18 1.33 -1.01 6.04
C TRP A 18 2.09 -2.24 6.56
N ALA A 19 3.19 -2.03 7.29
CA ALA A 19 3.96 -3.10 7.93
C ALA A 19 3.11 -3.87 8.94
N ALA A 20 2.44 -3.16 9.86
CA ALA A 20 1.54 -3.75 10.84
C ALA A 20 0.37 -4.51 10.17
N SER A 21 -0.27 -3.90 9.16
CA SER A 21 -1.35 -4.52 8.40
C SER A 21 -0.91 -5.83 7.73
N THR A 22 0.28 -5.85 7.11
CA THR A 22 0.81 -7.04 6.42
C THR A 22 0.95 -8.23 7.36
N ILE A 23 1.45 -8.01 8.57
CA ILE A 23 1.59 -9.05 9.59
C ILE A 23 0.21 -9.59 9.99
N LEU A 24 -0.73 -8.70 10.28
CA LEU A 24 -2.09 -9.07 10.67
C LEU A 24 -2.84 -9.83 9.57
N VAL A 25 -2.70 -9.42 8.30
CA VAL A 25 -3.28 -10.14 7.15
C VAL A 25 -2.70 -11.54 7.04
N LYS A 26 -1.36 -11.67 7.11
CA LYS A 26 -0.70 -12.98 6.97
C LYS A 26 -1.21 -13.99 8.00
N VAL A 27 -1.40 -13.56 9.25
CA VAL A 27 -1.94 -14.42 10.30
C VAL A 27 -3.45 -14.65 10.12
N GLY A 28 -4.22 -13.60 9.78
CA GLY A 28 -5.66 -13.67 9.61
C GLY A 28 -6.14 -14.44 8.38
N MET A 29 -5.27 -14.66 7.37
CA MET A 29 -5.60 -15.38 6.14
C MET A 29 -5.09 -16.84 6.11
N ARG A 30 -4.50 -17.36 7.19
CA ARG A 30 -3.78 -18.64 7.19
C ARG A 30 -4.56 -19.79 6.53
N ASP A 31 -5.86 -19.89 6.79
CA ASP A 31 -6.73 -20.95 6.30
C ASP A 31 -7.78 -20.45 5.27
N LYS A 32 -7.56 -19.26 4.69
CA LYS A 32 -8.46 -18.62 3.72
C LYS A 32 -7.73 -18.29 2.42
N SER A 33 -8.47 -18.22 1.32
CA SER A 33 -7.93 -17.63 0.10
C SER A 33 -7.61 -16.15 0.34
N PRO A 34 -6.53 -15.61 -0.26
CA PRO A 34 -6.19 -14.21 -0.08
C PRO A 34 -7.27 -13.26 -0.62
N VAL A 35 -8.01 -13.69 -1.65
CA VAL A 35 -9.15 -12.94 -2.20
C VAL A 35 -10.29 -12.85 -1.18
N ALA A 36 -10.65 -13.95 -0.50
CA ALA A 36 -11.67 -13.93 0.55
C ALA A 36 -11.29 -13.01 1.71
N ALA A 37 -10.03 -13.08 2.17
CA ALA A 37 -9.51 -12.18 3.20
C ALA A 37 -9.58 -10.70 2.77
N ASN A 38 -9.25 -10.41 1.50
CA ASN A 38 -9.29 -9.03 0.99
C ASN A 38 -10.72 -8.50 0.82
N ILE A 39 -11.67 -9.34 0.36
CA ILE A 39 -13.11 -9.00 0.33
C ILE A 39 -13.53 -8.54 1.72
N PHE A 40 -13.29 -9.36 2.75
CA PHE A 40 -13.70 -9.04 4.12
C PHE A 40 -13.10 -7.72 4.62
N ARG A 41 -11.80 -7.50 4.40
CA ARG A 41 -11.11 -6.25 4.78
C ARG A 41 -11.70 -5.02 4.11
N LEU A 42 -11.99 -5.11 2.80
CA LEU A 42 -12.54 -4.00 2.03
C LEU A 42 -13.96 -3.64 2.46
N TYR A 43 -14.80 -4.62 2.74
CA TYR A 43 -16.13 -4.35 3.30
C TYR A 43 -16.04 -3.75 4.71
N ALA A 44 -15.19 -4.30 5.58
CA ALA A 44 -15.01 -3.77 6.93
C ALA A 44 -14.58 -2.29 6.88
N VAL A 45 -13.57 -1.95 6.08
CA VAL A 45 -13.09 -0.57 5.97
C VAL A 45 -14.07 0.35 5.25
N ALA A 46 -14.82 -0.14 4.25
CA ALA A 46 -15.87 0.63 3.61
C ALA A 46 -16.98 1.02 4.59
N VAL A 47 -17.40 0.11 5.47
CA VAL A 47 -18.37 0.40 6.54
C VAL A 47 -17.81 1.42 7.53
N MET A 48 -16.54 1.29 7.93
CA MET A 48 -15.90 2.24 8.84
C MET A 48 -15.81 3.66 8.23
N PHE A 49 -15.40 3.79 6.97
CA PHE A 49 -15.41 5.09 6.28
C PHE A 49 -16.82 5.63 6.09
N ALA A 50 -17.81 4.79 5.78
CA ALA A 50 -19.20 5.23 5.67
C ALA A 50 -19.71 5.81 7.00
N ALA A 51 -19.36 5.19 8.14
CA ALA A 51 -19.68 5.73 9.46
C ALA A 51 -18.99 7.09 9.71
N VAL A 52 -17.70 7.21 9.39
CA VAL A 52 -16.97 8.48 9.50
C VAL A 52 -17.58 9.57 8.61
N PHE A 53 -17.96 9.23 7.39
CA PHE A 53 -18.57 10.16 6.43
C PHE A 53 -19.96 10.61 6.88
N TRP A 54 -20.73 9.71 7.51
CA TRP A 54 -22.01 10.05 8.10
C TRP A 54 -21.85 11.05 9.25
N ILE A 55 -20.93 10.77 10.18
CA ILE A 55 -20.67 11.62 11.35
C ILE A 55 -20.17 13.01 10.95
N ASN A 56 -19.28 13.09 9.96
CA ASN A 56 -18.66 14.34 9.53
C ASN A 56 -19.40 15.06 8.40
N GLY A 57 -20.54 14.52 7.93
CA GLY A 57 -21.29 15.07 6.78
C GLY A 57 -20.55 15.00 5.43
N THR A 58 -19.49 14.21 5.32
CA THR A 58 -18.63 14.11 4.13
C THR A 58 -19.38 13.59 2.89
N PHE A 59 -20.48 12.86 3.07
CA PHE A 59 -21.33 12.44 1.94
C PHE A 59 -21.87 13.63 1.12
N SER A 60 -22.14 14.77 1.77
CA SER A 60 -22.59 15.97 1.07
C SER A 60 -21.51 16.54 0.15
N GLN A 61 -20.24 16.50 0.58
CA GLN A 61 -19.09 16.92 -0.23
C GLN A 61 -18.88 15.96 -1.40
N ILE A 62 -18.99 14.65 -1.16
CA ILE A 62 -18.83 13.62 -2.19
C ILE A 62 -19.92 13.75 -3.27
N ALA A 63 -21.15 14.06 -2.89
CA ALA A 63 -22.27 14.24 -3.81
C ALA A 63 -22.09 15.44 -4.77
N GLN A 64 -21.22 16.40 -4.41
CA GLN A 64 -20.91 17.56 -5.23
C GLN A 64 -19.73 17.32 -6.18
N LEU A 65 -19.02 16.19 -6.06
CA LEU A 65 -17.92 15.86 -6.94
C LEU A 65 -18.40 15.58 -8.37
N SER A 66 -17.58 15.96 -9.36
CA SER A 66 -17.91 15.69 -10.75
C SER A 66 -17.91 14.17 -11.03
N PRO A 67 -18.75 13.70 -11.98
CA PRO A 67 -18.76 12.29 -12.37
C PRO A 67 -17.39 11.77 -12.83
N THR A 68 -16.58 12.63 -13.47
CA THR A 68 -15.21 12.30 -13.88
C THR A 68 -14.31 12.01 -12.68
N LEU A 69 -14.36 12.83 -11.63
CA LEU A 69 -13.59 12.62 -10.40
C LEU A 69 -14.00 11.31 -9.72
N LEU A 70 -15.30 11.03 -9.65
CA LEU A 70 -15.82 9.77 -9.09
C LEU A 70 -15.39 8.55 -9.91
N ALA A 71 -15.46 8.64 -11.24
CA ALA A 71 -15.03 7.57 -12.14
C ALA A 71 -13.53 7.27 -12.01
N VAL A 72 -12.69 8.31 -11.97
CA VAL A 72 -11.23 8.14 -11.77
C VAL A 72 -10.94 7.60 -10.36
N ALA A 73 -11.66 8.04 -9.33
CA ALA A 73 -11.53 7.48 -7.98
C ALA A 73 -11.94 6.00 -7.91
N PHE A 74 -12.99 5.61 -8.64
CA PHE A 74 -13.40 4.22 -8.77
C PHE A 74 -12.30 3.37 -9.41
N VAL A 75 -11.80 3.80 -10.58
CA VAL A 75 -10.68 3.14 -11.26
C VAL A 75 -9.44 3.07 -10.37
N SER A 76 -9.10 4.16 -9.67
CA SER A 76 -7.97 4.21 -8.75
C SER A 76 -8.12 3.24 -7.56
N GLY A 77 -9.34 3.07 -7.05
CA GLY A 77 -9.66 2.07 -6.01
C GLY A 77 -9.50 0.63 -6.53
N LEU A 78 -9.96 0.35 -7.75
CA LEU A 78 -9.83 -0.97 -8.38
C LEU A 78 -8.37 -1.37 -8.60
N PHE A 79 -7.58 -0.50 -9.24
CA PHE A 79 -6.17 -0.78 -9.51
C PHE A 79 -5.33 -0.87 -8.23
N GLY A 80 -5.71 -0.12 -7.20
CA GLY A 80 -5.05 -0.15 -5.89
C GLY A 80 -5.34 -1.45 -5.15
N PHE A 81 -6.60 -1.68 -4.81
CA PHE A 81 -6.97 -2.63 -3.76
C PHE A 81 -7.71 -3.87 -4.26
N VAL A 82 -8.03 -3.94 -5.55
CA VAL A 82 -8.67 -5.12 -6.15
C VAL A 82 -7.70 -5.83 -7.08
N ILE A 83 -7.27 -5.16 -8.15
CA ILE A 83 -6.40 -5.75 -9.19
C ILE A 83 -4.96 -5.88 -8.66
N GLY A 84 -4.40 -4.81 -8.09
CA GLY A 84 -3.05 -4.81 -7.54
C GLY A 84 -2.90 -5.82 -6.40
N ASP A 85 -3.82 -5.79 -5.44
CA ASP A 85 -3.83 -6.73 -4.32
C ASP A 85 -4.10 -8.17 -4.78
N TYR A 86 -4.91 -8.40 -5.82
CA TYR A 86 -5.08 -9.73 -6.40
C TYR A 86 -3.73 -10.29 -6.89
N PHE A 87 -2.97 -9.52 -7.67
CA PHE A 87 -1.66 -9.95 -8.16
C PHE A 87 -0.67 -10.14 -7.00
N TYR A 88 -0.57 -9.16 -6.10
CA TYR A 88 0.35 -9.22 -4.96
C TYR A 88 0.08 -10.43 -4.07
N LEU A 89 -1.18 -10.64 -3.65
CA LEU A 89 -1.53 -11.69 -2.71
C LEU A 89 -1.40 -13.09 -3.32
N ASN A 90 -1.69 -13.25 -4.62
CA ASN A 90 -1.45 -14.53 -5.29
C ASN A 90 0.05 -14.79 -5.49
N ALA A 91 0.85 -13.78 -5.84
CA ALA A 91 2.31 -13.89 -5.88
C ALA A 91 2.87 -14.28 -4.50
N LEU A 92 2.38 -13.63 -3.43
CA LEU A 92 2.75 -13.90 -2.05
C LEU A 92 2.46 -15.35 -1.65
N LYS A 93 1.32 -15.90 -2.09
CA LYS A 93 0.94 -17.29 -1.85
C LYS A 93 1.79 -18.28 -2.67
N MET A 94 2.16 -17.93 -3.90
CA MET A 94 2.91 -18.82 -4.83
C MET A 94 4.42 -18.85 -4.57
N MET A 95 5.01 -17.72 -4.17
CA MET A 95 6.47 -17.57 -4.05
C MET A 95 6.95 -17.17 -2.66
N GLY A 96 6.03 -16.93 -1.72
CA GLY A 96 6.37 -16.44 -0.40
C GLY A 96 6.78 -14.97 -0.36
N VAL A 97 7.04 -14.48 0.86
CA VAL A 97 7.32 -13.07 1.14
C VAL A 97 8.72 -12.65 0.68
N SER A 98 9.71 -13.53 0.82
CA SER A 98 11.12 -13.25 0.49
C SER A 98 11.34 -12.92 -0.98
N ARG A 99 10.54 -13.46 -1.90
CA ARG A 99 10.63 -13.21 -3.34
C ARG A 99 9.68 -12.16 -3.84
N THR A 100 8.44 -12.20 -3.36
CA THR A 100 7.39 -11.30 -3.83
C THR A 100 7.72 -9.86 -3.49
N VAL A 101 8.14 -9.59 -2.25
CA VAL A 101 8.33 -8.22 -1.78
C VAL A 101 9.44 -7.48 -2.54
N PRO A 102 10.65 -8.03 -2.76
CA PRO A 102 11.67 -7.35 -3.57
C PRO A 102 11.19 -6.93 -4.96
N ILE A 103 10.41 -7.80 -5.62
CA ILE A 103 9.89 -7.52 -6.97
C ILE A 103 8.81 -6.44 -6.91
N THR A 104 7.85 -6.55 -5.98
CA THR A 104 6.76 -5.57 -5.88
C THR A 104 7.23 -4.23 -5.33
N SER A 105 8.35 -4.19 -4.61
CA SER A 105 8.98 -2.96 -4.11
C SER A 105 9.51 -2.04 -5.21
N THR A 106 9.48 -2.44 -6.48
CA THR A 106 9.77 -1.51 -7.60
C THR A 106 8.67 -0.50 -7.87
N TYR A 107 7.50 -0.62 -7.23
CA TYR A 107 6.36 0.30 -7.44
C TYR A 107 6.70 1.81 -7.32
N PRO A 108 7.63 2.27 -6.46
CA PRO A 108 7.94 3.70 -6.37
C PRO A 108 8.66 4.23 -7.61
N LEU A 109 9.47 3.39 -8.28
CA LEU A 109 10.13 3.76 -9.52
C LEU A 109 9.10 3.97 -10.63
N TRP A 110 8.09 3.11 -10.68
CA TRP A 110 6.95 3.28 -11.59
C TRP A 110 6.11 4.51 -11.23
N ALA A 111 5.87 4.77 -9.93
CA ALA A 111 5.14 5.96 -9.50
C ALA A 111 5.86 7.26 -9.91
N ILE A 112 7.18 7.33 -9.76
CA ILE A 112 8.00 8.45 -10.24
C ILE A 112 7.88 8.60 -11.76
N LEU A 113 8.01 7.50 -12.51
CA LEU A 113 7.91 7.51 -13.96
C LEU A 113 6.55 8.04 -14.43
N TRP A 114 5.46 7.55 -13.85
CA TRP A 114 4.11 7.99 -14.18
C TRP A 114 3.86 9.44 -13.80
N ALA A 115 4.33 9.88 -12.63
CA ALA A 115 4.21 11.26 -12.21
C ALA A 115 4.96 12.22 -13.15
N PHE A 116 6.13 11.83 -13.64
CA PHE A 116 6.88 12.58 -14.63
C PHE A 116 6.14 12.66 -15.97
N LEU A 117 5.74 11.51 -16.52
CA LEU A 117 5.16 11.44 -17.87
C LEU A 117 3.76 12.04 -17.97
N PHE A 118 2.89 11.81 -16.97
CA PHE A 118 1.47 12.12 -17.08
C PHE A 118 1.02 13.32 -16.22
N LEU A 119 1.72 13.63 -15.13
CA LEU A 119 1.39 14.77 -14.27
C LEU A 119 2.33 15.96 -14.46
N GLY A 120 3.37 15.82 -15.29
CA GLY A 120 4.37 16.87 -15.53
C GLY A 120 5.17 17.24 -14.27
N ARG A 121 5.24 16.35 -13.27
CA ARG A 121 5.98 16.63 -12.03
C ARG A 121 7.48 16.67 -12.31
N LYS A 122 8.15 17.73 -11.83
CA LYS A 122 9.61 17.84 -11.89
C LYS A 122 10.24 16.85 -10.91
N ILE A 123 11.11 15.98 -11.40
CA ILE A 123 11.80 14.97 -10.60
C ILE A 123 13.25 15.41 -10.43
N SER A 124 13.65 15.69 -9.19
CA SER A 124 15.04 16.03 -8.90
C SER A 124 15.91 14.76 -8.88
N PRO A 125 17.22 14.86 -9.17
CA PRO A 125 18.14 13.73 -9.04
C PRO A 125 18.12 13.10 -7.64
N GLN A 126 17.91 13.89 -6.59
CA GLN A 126 17.77 13.45 -5.21
C GLN A 126 16.63 12.43 -5.04
N VAL A 127 15.47 12.69 -5.66
CA VAL A 127 14.32 11.77 -5.63
C VAL A 127 14.66 10.45 -6.32
N ILE A 128 15.32 10.51 -7.48
CA ILE A 128 15.69 9.31 -8.24
C ILE A 128 16.69 8.46 -7.46
N ILE A 129 17.79 9.07 -6.99
CA ILE A 129 18.83 8.38 -6.24
C ILE A 129 18.26 7.81 -4.94
N GLY A 130 17.47 8.59 -4.21
CA GLY A 130 16.87 8.13 -2.96
C GLY A 130 15.87 6.99 -3.17
N ALA A 131 15.06 7.01 -4.23
CA ALA A 131 14.16 5.91 -4.57
C ALA A 131 14.93 4.64 -4.93
N VAL A 132 16.01 4.74 -5.70
CA VAL A 132 16.90 3.61 -6.00
C VAL A 132 17.54 3.04 -4.73
N LEU A 133 17.97 3.90 -3.81
CA LEU A 133 18.50 3.48 -2.50
C LEU A 133 17.44 2.73 -1.68
N VAL A 134 16.21 3.22 -1.61
CA VAL A 134 15.10 2.53 -0.91
C VAL A 134 14.80 1.17 -1.54
N VAL A 135 14.72 1.07 -2.87
CA VAL A 135 14.48 -0.21 -3.54
C VAL A 135 15.64 -1.18 -3.28
N THR A 136 16.88 -0.70 -3.37
CA THR A 136 18.08 -1.50 -3.09
C THR A 136 18.09 -1.99 -1.64
N ALA A 137 17.74 -1.13 -0.69
CA ALA A 137 17.63 -1.47 0.72
C ALA A 137 16.70 -2.67 0.94
N ILE A 138 15.52 -2.67 0.30
CA ILE A 138 14.55 -3.76 0.43
C ILE A 138 15.10 -5.07 -0.14
N VAL A 139 15.80 -5.01 -1.28
CA VAL A 139 16.45 -6.19 -1.88
C VAL A 139 17.54 -6.75 -0.97
N VAL A 140 18.34 -5.90 -0.34
CA VAL A 140 19.40 -6.30 0.60
C VAL A 140 18.83 -7.01 1.83
N VAL A 141 17.78 -6.45 2.46
CA VAL A 141 17.12 -7.05 3.62
C VAL A 141 16.56 -8.45 3.32
N ARG A 142 16.07 -8.66 2.09
CA ARG A 142 15.35 -9.88 1.70
C ARG A 142 16.24 -11.02 1.22
N ARG A 143 17.53 -10.78 0.94
CA ARG A 143 18.50 -11.83 0.56
C ARG A 143 18.91 -12.66 1.78
N ALA A 144 18.01 -13.45 2.34
CA ALA A 144 18.34 -14.37 3.44
C ALA A 144 17.32 -15.51 3.61
N GLU A 145 16.86 -16.17 2.54
CA GLU A 145 16.12 -17.45 2.66
C GLU A 145 16.52 -18.39 1.51
N GLU A 146 16.60 -19.69 1.80
CA GLU A 146 17.11 -20.76 0.94
C GLU A 146 16.34 -20.94 -0.39
N GLU A 147 17.02 -21.57 -1.35
CA GLU A 147 16.64 -21.76 -2.75
C GLU A 147 15.38 -22.64 -2.94
N GLU A 148 14.18 -22.09 -2.78
CA GLU A 148 12.98 -22.73 -3.35
C GLU A 148 12.86 -22.47 -4.89
N ARG A 149 12.00 -23.18 -5.61
CA ARG A 149 11.76 -22.90 -7.05
C ARG A 149 10.90 -21.65 -7.23
N ILE A 150 11.26 -20.76 -8.16
CA ILE A 150 10.40 -19.62 -8.52
C ILE A 150 9.23 -20.17 -9.35
N ASP A 151 7.98 -20.02 -8.87
CA ASP A 151 6.80 -20.27 -9.71
C ASP A 151 6.72 -19.15 -10.77
N PRO A 152 6.81 -19.47 -12.08
CA PRO A 152 6.79 -18.46 -13.14
C PRO A 152 5.52 -17.59 -13.14
N ARG A 153 4.36 -18.14 -12.76
CA ARG A 153 3.11 -17.37 -12.67
C ARG A 153 3.15 -16.42 -11.50
N GLY A 154 3.68 -16.86 -10.37
CA GLY A 154 3.92 -16.02 -9.21
C GLY A 154 4.84 -14.84 -9.55
N PHE A 155 5.88 -15.08 -10.35
CA PHE A 155 6.80 -14.04 -10.79
C PHE A 155 6.12 -12.99 -11.68
N VAL A 156 5.31 -13.43 -12.66
CA VAL A 156 4.52 -12.53 -13.50
C VAL A 156 3.56 -11.70 -12.65
N PHE A 157 2.88 -12.30 -11.68
CA PHE A 157 1.98 -11.58 -10.79
C PHE A 157 2.73 -10.54 -9.93
N ALA A 158 3.92 -10.89 -9.44
CA ALA A 158 4.76 -9.93 -8.71
C ALA A 158 5.22 -8.75 -9.59
N LEU A 159 5.35 -8.91 -10.90
CA LEU A 159 5.65 -7.80 -11.83
C LEU A 159 4.41 -6.95 -12.14
N LEU A 160 3.22 -7.55 -12.21
CA LEU A 160 1.98 -6.84 -12.51
C LEU A 160 1.46 -6.01 -11.32
N ALA A 161 1.68 -6.47 -10.09
CA ALA A 161 1.27 -5.76 -8.88
C ALA A 161 1.81 -4.31 -8.79
N PRO A 162 3.13 -4.04 -8.90
CA PRO A 162 3.68 -2.68 -8.82
C PRO A 162 3.21 -1.78 -9.95
N LEU A 163 2.95 -2.31 -11.14
CA LEU A 163 2.36 -1.55 -12.26
C LEU A 163 0.93 -1.12 -11.94
N SER A 164 0.12 -2.03 -11.38
CA SER A 164 -1.26 -1.73 -10.96
C SER A 164 -1.30 -0.70 -9.84
N TRP A 165 -0.50 -0.90 -8.78
CA TRP A 165 -0.43 0.05 -7.66
C TRP A 165 0.10 1.41 -8.08
N SER A 166 1.13 1.47 -8.91
CA SER A 166 1.69 2.75 -9.39
C SER A 166 0.70 3.52 -10.26
N PHE A 167 -0.12 2.85 -11.08
CA PHE A 167 -1.22 3.49 -11.79
C PHE A 167 -2.31 4.03 -10.82
N ALA A 168 -2.64 3.26 -9.78
CA ALA A 168 -3.54 3.74 -8.72
C ALA A 168 -2.96 4.96 -7.97
N ILE A 169 -1.64 4.99 -7.74
CA ILE A 169 -0.92 6.11 -7.14
C ILE A 169 -0.93 7.33 -8.06
N LEU A 170 -0.68 7.16 -9.37
CA LEU A 170 -0.76 8.21 -10.38
C LEU A 170 -2.13 8.90 -10.36
N THR A 171 -3.20 8.10 -10.46
CA THR A 171 -4.57 8.61 -10.50
C THR A 171 -4.96 9.24 -9.17
N MET A 172 -4.56 8.65 -8.04
CA MET A 172 -4.76 9.24 -6.72
C MET A 172 -4.06 10.59 -6.59
N ASP A 173 -2.81 10.71 -7.05
CA ASP A 173 -2.07 11.97 -7.02
C ASP A 173 -2.81 13.08 -7.77
N TRP A 174 -3.26 12.81 -8.99
CA TRP A 174 -4.12 13.73 -9.73
C TRP A 174 -5.40 14.09 -8.96
N LEU A 175 -6.08 13.11 -8.36
CA LEU A 175 -7.29 13.34 -7.55
C LEU A 175 -7.05 14.21 -6.32
N THR A 176 -5.87 14.14 -5.69
CA THR A 176 -5.54 14.97 -4.50
C THR A 176 -5.52 16.47 -4.79
N THR A 177 -5.51 16.88 -6.06
CA THR A 177 -5.59 18.29 -6.46
C THR A 177 -7.01 18.86 -6.39
N SER A 178 -8.03 17.98 -6.38
CA SER A 178 -9.44 18.36 -6.51
C SER A 178 -10.34 17.75 -5.42
N ILE A 179 -9.86 16.75 -4.69
CA ILE A 179 -10.62 16.07 -3.63
C ILE A 179 -9.81 16.09 -2.35
N ASP A 180 -10.45 16.50 -1.25
CA ASP A 180 -9.85 16.49 0.07
C ASP A 180 -9.40 15.07 0.49
N VAL A 181 -8.42 15.02 1.39
CA VAL A 181 -7.74 13.78 1.80
C VAL A 181 -8.72 12.75 2.37
N LEU A 182 -9.62 13.16 3.26
CA LEU A 182 -10.58 12.26 3.91
C LEU A 182 -11.59 11.65 2.92
N PRO A 183 -12.34 12.44 2.12
CA PRO A 183 -13.24 11.88 1.12
C PRO A 183 -12.50 11.00 0.12
N LEU A 184 -11.34 11.43 -0.40
CA LEU A 184 -10.57 10.64 -1.36
C LEU A 184 -10.12 9.28 -0.79
N ALA A 185 -9.62 9.26 0.45
CA ALA A 185 -9.19 8.03 1.10
C ALA A 185 -10.37 7.04 1.25
N GLY A 186 -11.53 7.51 1.72
CA GLY A 186 -12.67 6.64 1.99
C GLY A 186 -13.45 6.23 0.74
N ILE A 187 -13.68 7.11 -0.24
CA ILE A 187 -14.42 6.73 -1.47
C ILE A 187 -13.67 5.64 -2.25
N ARG A 188 -12.33 5.69 -2.27
CA ARG A 188 -11.53 4.64 -2.92
C ARG A 188 -11.71 3.29 -2.25
N MET A 189 -11.85 3.24 -0.92
CA MET A 189 -12.17 2.00 -0.19
C MET A 189 -13.57 1.48 -0.51
N MET A 190 -14.57 2.37 -0.51
CA MET A 190 -15.95 2.01 -0.82
C MET A 190 -16.08 1.48 -2.25
N PHE A 191 -15.43 2.15 -3.21
CA PHE A 191 -15.38 1.70 -4.59
C PHE A 191 -14.60 0.40 -4.78
N ALA A 192 -13.51 0.20 -4.04
CA ALA A 192 -12.83 -1.09 -4.03
C ALA A 192 -13.71 -2.21 -3.46
N ALA A 193 -14.53 -1.94 -2.43
CA ALA A 193 -15.50 -2.92 -1.91
C ALA A 193 -16.58 -3.27 -2.96
N VAL A 194 -17.07 -2.27 -3.71
CA VAL A 194 -17.95 -2.53 -4.87
C VAL A 194 -17.23 -3.37 -5.93
N GLY A 195 -16.00 -3.03 -6.28
CA GLY A 195 -15.20 -3.77 -7.26
C GLY A 195 -14.92 -5.21 -6.88
N VAL A 196 -14.50 -5.44 -5.64
CA VAL A 196 -14.17 -6.78 -5.14
C VAL A 196 -15.42 -7.67 -5.02
N SER A 197 -16.62 -7.08 -5.01
CA SER A 197 -17.90 -7.79 -5.03
C SER A 197 -18.02 -8.74 -6.22
N PHE A 198 -17.33 -8.46 -7.34
CA PHE A 198 -17.24 -9.35 -8.49
C PHE A 198 -16.76 -10.76 -8.12
N PHE A 199 -15.93 -10.89 -7.09
CA PHE A 199 -15.38 -12.17 -6.64
C PHE A 199 -16.27 -12.89 -5.60
N LEU A 200 -17.31 -12.24 -5.07
CA LEU A 200 -18.19 -12.84 -4.06
C LEU A 200 -18.86 -14.16 -4.48
N PRO A 201 -19.34 -14.35 -5.73
CA PRO A 201 -19.95 -15.61 -6.13
C PRO A 201 -19.00 -16.82 -5.95
N LYS A 202 -17.69 -16.60 -6.16
CA LYS A 202 -16.67 -17.65 -6.05
C LYS A 202 -16.16 -17.83 -4.61
N TYR A 203 -16.01 -16.75 -3.86
CA TYR A 203 -15.34 -16.77 -2.55
C TYR A 203 -16.28 -16.53 -1.36
N GLY A 204 -17.58 -16.33 -1.59
CA GLY A 204 -18.55 -15.96 -0.56
C GLY A 204 -18.70 -16.99 0.56
N ALA A 205 -18.55 -18.29 0.26
CA ALA A 205 -18.55 -19.33 1.29
C ALA A 205 -17.35 -19.21 2.23
N GLU A 206 -16.15 -18.94 1.70
CA GLU A 206 -14.95 -18.72 2.51
C GLU A 206 -15.09 -17.47 3.40
N VAL A 207 -15.65 -16.39 2.84
CA VAL A 207 -15.92 -15.13 3.58
C VAL A 207 -16.90 -15.36 4.73
N ARG A 208 -17.99 -16.09 4.50
CA ARG A 208 -18.96 -16.44 5.56
C ARG A 208 -18.36 -17.37 6.61
N GLY A 209 -17.38 -18.18 6.24
CA GLY A 209 -16.66 -19.07 7.14
C GLY A 209 -15.54 -18.41 7.94
N ILE A 210 -15.35 -17.08 7.86
CA ILE A 210 -14.36 -16.36 8.68
C ILE A 210 -14.76 -16.44 10.15
N THR A 211 -13.87 -16.99 10.96
CA THR A 211 -14.04 -17.09 12.43
C THR A 211 -13.87 -15.71 13.09
N LEU A 212 -14.35 -15.55 14.32
CA LEU A 212 -14.19 -14.29 15.07
C LEU A 212 -12.72 -13.89 15.22
N ARG A 213 -11.83 -14.85 15.46
CA ARG A 213 -10.38 -14.58 15.58
C ARG A 213 -9.80 -14.05 14.28
N GLU A 214 -10.12 -14.68 13.15
CA GLU A 214 -9.70 -14.21 11.83
C GLU A 214 -10.32 -12.84 11.52
N ALA A 215 -11.60 -12.62 11.82
CA ALA A 215 -12.28 -11.35 11.64
C ALA A 215 -11.60 -10.22 12.42
N LEU A 216 -11.27 -10.41 13.69
CA LEU A 216 -10.59 -9.41 14.51
C LEU A 216 -9.21 -9.05 13.95
N LEU A 217 -8.45 -10.05 13.48
CA LEU A 217 -7.15 -9.81 12.83
C LEU A 217 -7.30 -9.05 11.51
N LEU A 218 -8.27 -9.42 10.68
CA LEU A 218 -8.53 -8.77 9.40
C LEU A 218 -9.09 -7.35 9.57
N ILE A 219 -9.95 -7.11 10.58
CA ILE A 219 -10.41 -5.76 10.96
C ILE A 219 -9.24 -4.93 11.45
N GLY A 220 -8.39 -5.48 12.33
CA GLY A 220 -7.17 -4.79 12.78
C GLY A 220 -6.26 -4.43 11.61
N ALA A 221 -6.09 -5.34 10.64
CA ALA A 221 -5.35 -5.08 9.41
C ALA A 221 -6.00 -3.99 8.54
N ALA A 222 -7.33 -3.97 8.45
CA ALA A 222 -8.09 -2.98 7.71
C ALA A 222 -7.98 -1.58 8.35
N VAL A 223 -8.10 -1.48 9.67
CA VAL A 223 -7.94 -0.21 10.41
C VAL A 223 -6.51 0.32 10.26
N THR A 224 -5.50 -0.52 10.51
CA THR A 224 -4.10 -0.08 10.48
C THR A 224 -3.65 0.29 9.07
N GLY A 225 -3.92 -0.57 8.08
CA GLY A 225 -3.46 -0.38 6.70
C GLY A 225 -4.42 0.44 5.84
N LEU A 226 -5.65 -0.05 5.65
CA LEU A 226 -6.59 0.51 4.68
C LEU A 226 -7.32 1.77 5.15
N MET A 227 -7.36 2.03 6.47
CA MET A 227 -7.92 3.26 7.01
C MET A 227 -6.81 4.25 7.36
N LEU A 228 -6.02 3.97 8.39
CA LEU A 228 -4.97 4.86 8.88
C LEU A 228 -3.83 5.00 7.87
N GLY A 229 -3.25 3.89 7.42
CA GLY A 229 -2.14 3.90 6.47
C GLY A 229 -2.51 4.58 5.16
N GLN A 230 -3.68 4.25 4.63
CA GLN A 230 -4.20 4.85 3.41
C GLN A 230 -4.48 6.36 3.56
N TYR A 231 -5.08 6.80 4.67
CA TYR A 231 -5.29 8.22 4.94
C TYR A 231 -3.97 8.99 4.98
N LEU A 232 -2.99 8.48 5.74
CA LEU A 232 -1.65 9.07 5.84
C LEU A 232 -0.93 9.11 4.49
N PHE A 233 -1.12 8.09 3.66
CA PHE A 233 -0.51 8.04 2.33
C PHE A 233 -1.14 9.06 1.37
N VAL A 234 -2.47 9.20 1.38
CA VAL A 234 -3.18 10.24 0.60
C VAL A 234 -2.77 11.63 1.07
N TYR A 235 -2.67 11.83 2.39
CA TYR A 235 -2.20 13.08 2.99
C TYR A 235 -0.78 13.41 2.52
N SER A 236 0.12 12.43 2.55
CA SER A 236 1.49 12.58 2.07
C SER A 236 1.53 13.00 0.61
N ILE A 237 0.78 12.32 -0.27
CA ILE A 237 0.72 12.65 -1.70
C ILE A 237 0.15 14.05 -1.91
N ASN A 238 -0.90 14.45 -1.19
CA ASN A 238 -1.43 15.81 -1.26
C ASN A 238 -0.36 16.87 -0.89
N LYS A 239 0.55 16.57 0.06
CA LYS A 239 1.59 17.51 0.51
C LYS A 239 2.85 17.53 -0.36
N VAL A 240 3.34 16.37 -0.80
CA VAL A 240 4.65 16.24 -1.47
C VAL A 240 4.60 15.58 -2.83
N GLY A 241 3.43 15.07 -3.23
CA GLY A 241 3.24 14.32 -4.48
C GLY A 241 3.65 12.86 -4.42
N SER A 242 3.18 12.09 -5.39
CA SER A 242 3.47 10.65 -5.47
C SER A 242 4.96 10.33 -5.67
N GLN A 243 5.68 11.18 -6.39
CA GLN A 243 7.11 11.03 -6.65
C GLN A 243 7.98 11.09 -5.40
N ILE A 244 7.50 11.74 -4.33
CA ILE A 244 8.18 11.80 -3.02
C ILE A 244 7.54 10.81 -2.04
N ALA A 245 6.21 10.81 -1.94
CA ALA A 245 5.49 10.00 -0.97
C ALA A 245 5.66 8.49 -1.18
N ALA A 246 5.61 8.00 -2.44
CA ALA A 246 5.69 6.57 -2.72
C ALA A 246 7.06 5.97 -2.34
N PRO A 247 8.21 6.56 -2.72
CA PRO A 247 9.51 6.06 -2.26
C PRO A 247 9.66 6.07 -0.74
N VAL A 248 9.20 7.12 -0.06
CA VAL A 248 9.30 7.19 1.41
C VAL A 248 8.41 6.14 2.07
N SER A 249 7.21 5.89 1.56
CA SER A 249 6.30 4.86 2.09
C SER A 249 6.80 3.43 1.84
N ALA A 250 7.61 3.22 0.79
CA ALA A 250 8.13 1.92 0.40
C ALA A 250 9.15 1.31 1.37
N VAL A 251 9.59 2.04 2.40
CA VAL A 251 10.44 1.48 3.47
C VAL A 251 9.69 0.52 4.40
N ASN A 252 8.39 0.29 4.17
CA ASN A 252 7.55 -0.60 4.98
C ASN A 252 8.13 -2.01 5.24
N PRO A 253 8.85 -2.70 4.32
CA PRO A 253 9.39 -4.03 4.62
C PRO A 253 10.55 -3.96 5.61
N ILE A 254 11.30 -2.86 5.60
CA ILE A 254 12.44 -2.63 6.48
C ILE A 254 11.93 -2.30 7.88
N ILE A 255 10.87 -1.48 7.98
CA ILE A 255 10.17 -1.23 9.23
C ILE A 255 9.59 -2.54 9.79
N ALA A 256 8.99 -3.38 8.94
CA ALA A 256 8.46 -4.68 9.37
C ALA A 256 9.57 -5.57 9.95
N SER A 257 10.74 -5.65 9.30
CA SER A 257 11.90 -6.41 9.80
C SER A 257 12.44 -5.82 11.11
N ALA A 258 12.51 -4.50 11.24
CA ALA A 258 12.96 -3.85 12.48
C ALA A 258 11.98 -4.12 13.65
N LEU A 259 10.67 -4.05 13.39
CA LEU A 259 9.64 -4.38 14.38
C LEU A 259 9.68 -5.86 14.77
N ALA A 260 9.94 -6.77 13.82
CA ALA A 260 10.11 -8.19 14.12
C ALA A 260 11.28 -8.43 15.07
N ILE A 261 12.45 -7.81 14.84
CA ILE A 261 13.59 -7.87 15.76
C ILE A 261 13.22 -7.33 17.15
N ALA A 262 12.60 -6.14 17.19
CA ALA A 262 12.31 -5.46 18.46
C ALA A 262 11.24 -6.17 19.31
N LEU A 263 10.16 -6.65 18.67
CA LEU A 263 9.00 -7.21 19.35
C LEU A 263 9.05 -8.73 19.49
N LEU A 264 9.58 -9.43 18.49
CA LEU A 264 9.66 -10.90 18.46
C LEU A 264 11.03 -11.42 18.94
N LYS A 265 11.97 -10.51 19.24
CA LYS A 265 13.35 -10.83 19.68
C LYS A 265 14.11 -11.70 18.68
N GLU A 266 13.80 -11.58 17.39
CA GLU A 266 14.57 -12.22 16.32
C GLU A 266 16.00 -11.65 16.29
N PRO A 267 17.03 -12.50 16.08
CA PRO A 267 18.41 -12.02 16.09
C PRO A 267 18.67 -11.05 14.92
N PRO A 268 19.28 -9.88 15.18
CA PRO A 268 19.55 -8.90 14.13
C PRO A 268 20.57 -9.46 13.12
N ASN A 269 20.21 -9.43 11.84
CA ASN A 269 21.08 -9.79 10.73
C ASN A 269 21.81 -8.54 10.20
N LYS A 270 23.10 -8.64 9.88
CA LYS A 270 23.90 -7.55 9.27
C LYS A 270 23.22 -6.96 8.03
N LYS A 271 22.53 -7.78 7.24
CA LYS A 271 21.76 -7.33 6.05
C LYS A 271 20.58 -6.42 6.40
N ILE A 272 19.95 -6.63 7.57
CA ILE A 272 18.85 -5.78 8.04
C ILE A 272 19.40 -4.39 8.42
N LEU A 273 20.57 -4.35 9.07
CA LEU A 273 21.23 -3.09 9.41
C LEU A 273 21.68 -2.32 8.16
N GLU A 274 22.31 -2.99 7.18
CA GLU A 274 22.69 -2.39 5.90
C GLU A 274 21.48 -1.84 5.15
N GLY A 275 20.40 -2.61 5.05
CA GLY A 275 19.15 -2.16 4.46
C GLY A 275 18.53 -0.97 5.20
N LEU A 276 18.56 -0.96 6.53
CA LEU A 276 18.08 0.17 7.32
C LEU A 276 18.86 1.45 7.01
N ILE A 277 20.20 1.37 6.96
CA ILE A 277 21.05 2.52 6.63
C ILE A 277 20.72 3.05 5.23
N LEU A 278 20.65 2.17 4.23
CA LEU A 278 20.32 2.56 2.85
C LEU A 278 18.95 3.24 2.74
N ALA A 279 17.93 2.72 3.44
CA ALA A 279 16.61 3.32 3.44
C ALA A 279 16.56 4.68 4.14
N VAL A 280 17.25 4.82 5.28
CA VAL A 280 17.35 6.11 5.98
C VAL A 280 18.04 7.14 5.11
N LEU A 281 19.17 6.80 4.48
CA LEU A 281 19.87 7.69 3.55
C LEU A 281 18.99 8.06 2.36
N GLY A 282 18.28 7.10 1.78
CA GLY A 282 17.34 7.34 0.69
C GLY A 282 16.22 8.31 1.09
N VAL A 283 15.58 8.09 2.23
CA VAL A 283 14.52 8.97 2.76
C VAL A 283 15.04 10.37 3.07
N ILE A 284 16.23 10.50 3.69
CA ILE A 284 16.85 11.81 3.96
C ILE A 284 17.08 12.55 2.65
N LEU A 285 17.67 11.88 1.66
CA LEU A 285 17.95 12.49 0.36
C LEU A 285 16.67 12.97 -0.33
N ILE A 286 15.62 12.14 -0.35
CA ILE A 286 14.29 12.49 -0.88
C ILE A 286 13.68 13.68 -0.12
N SER A 287 13.89 13.77 1.20
CA SER A 287 13.32 14.82 2.04
C SER A 287 13.96 16.20 1.82
N THR A 288 15.15 16.23 1.22
CA THR A 288 15.90 17.45 0.88
C THR A 288 15.74 17.90 -0.58
N ALA A 289 14.86 17.23 -1.33
CA ALA A 289 14.63 17.43 -2.77
C ALA A 289 13.78 18.66 -3.10
#